data_AF-A0A2H4S8P5-F1
#
_entry.id   AF-A0A2H4S8P5-F1
#
_cell.length_a   1.000
_cell.length_b   1.000
_cell.length_c   1.000
_cell.angle_alpha   90.00
_cell.angle_beta   90.00
_cell.angle_gamma   90.00
#
_symmetry.space_group_name_H-M   'P 1'
#
loop_
_entity.id
_entity.type
_entity.pdbx_description
1 polymer ?
#
loop_
_entity_poly.entity_id
_entity_poly.type
_entity_poly.pdbx_seq_one_letter_code
_entity_poly.pdbx_strand_id
1 'polypeptide(L)'
;MLEITCSGTPYEIGFRHGSQAKTLVHGSVEFYIQYFRKNSQMSWAAAEDAASKFHPFLERHVPHLVEEMQARQIGIANGAGLSYAAVLALNARTEISMGMMDDGCTSLAWKTDMFSVAGQNWDWDVPQKARLVLLHIKPAPDGSTQRPRASLVTEAGLLCKSGINSAGVGVFINAIKARGVRFDALPLHVAFRVVLDSESRVKAVARLRALALGTSGHILVADRTGGTSLEFTHLGVRQLDMADGRLAHTNHFLVAHEPPVADAVIFPDSLARMARISELLARANAPQVEQGGGVACCERMLQDEEGFPTAINRKRSPVRDSETLFSIVADLEAGMAYVKLGRPSEPDGHWVLKPAELRRQALGFDSPSVDAGGHARRQRRADAVNVSAGNGVAELGGEDVVGQRKGLVGDEAEAAVLVGEDGEGGDGAAVGVDLRVQRALVKDGERVRTQLVADDAPAGAELGIVSVTSRPERTTSISAARGWMCSLLMEQPAKQTGLECTVEENKECPVWGKTNLPGNWTAAMLVPVPTMAGKVWRFAMDW
;
A
#
# COMPACT_ATOMS: atom_id res chain seq x y z
N MET A 1 17.27 4.39 -20.13
CA MET A 1 15.82 4.08 -20.00
C MET A 1 15.04 5.36 -20.27
N LEU A 2 13.80 5.26 -20.75
CA LEU A 2 12.90 6.41 -20.81
C LEU A 2 12.53 6.82 -19.37
N GLU A 3 12.67 8.11 -19.05
CA GLU A 3 12.34 8.68 -17.74
C GLU A 3 11.07 9.52 -17.85
N ILE A 4 10.08 9.24 -17.01
CA ILE A 4 8.75 9.89 -17.07
C ILE A 4 8.42 10.45 -15.69
N THR A 5 8.22 11.77 -15.63
CA THR A 5 7.72 12.42 -14.41
C THR A 5 6.23 12.66 -14.48
N CYS A 6 5.49 11.90 -13.67
CA CYS A 6 4.06 11.98 -13.47
C CYS A 6 3.72 12.83 -12.24
N SER A 7 2.64 13.61 -12.34
CA SER A 7 2.15 14.49 -11.29
C SER A 7 0.66 14.73 -11.52
N GLY A 8 -0.11 14.86 -10.43
CA GLY A 8 -1.53 15.19 -10.54
C GLY A 8 -2.43 14.14 -9.89
N THR A 9 -3.66 14.07 -10.37
CA THR A 9 -4.61 13.02 -10.01
C THR A 9 -4.11 11.65 -10.49
N PRO A 10 -4.66 10.52 -9.99
CA PRO A 10 -4.27 9.21 -10.47
C PRO A 10 -4.48 9.06 -11.99
N TYR A 11 -5.53 9.66 -12.54
CA TYR A 11 -5.70 9.76 -13.99
C TYR A 11 -4.52 10.43 -14.68
N GLU A 12 -4.16 11.64 -14.26
CA GLU A 12 -3.11 12.42 -14.93
C GLU A 12 -1.76 11.70 -14.89
N ILE A 13 -1.49 11.00 -13.78
CA ILE A 13 -0.33 10.11 -13.63
C ILE A 13 -0.38 9.00 -14.67
N GLY A 14 -1.51 8.30 -14.76
CA GLY A 14 -1.68 7.19 -15.68
C GLY A 14 -1.63 7.61 -17.14
N PHE A 15 -2.36 8.66 -17.51
CA PHE A 15 -2.38 9.20 -18.87
C PHE A 15 -1.00 9.63 -19.33
N ARG A 16 -0.22 10.30 -18.47
CA ARG A 16 1.15 10.71 -18.80
C ARG A 16 2.07 9.52 -18.99
N HIS A 17 2.00 8.51 -18.12
CA HIS A 17 2.75 7.27 -18.28
C HIS A 17 2.39 6.60 -19.62
N GLY A 18 1.11 6.35 -19.88
CA GLY A 18 0.66 5.69 -21.09
C GLY A 18 1.01 6.45 -22.38
N SER A 19 0.89 7.78 -22.37
CA SER A 19 1.15 8.61 -23.55
C SER A 19 2.64 8.73 -23.87
N GLN A 20 3.49 8.99 -22.87
CA GLN A 20 4.94 9.10 -23.10
C GLN A 20 5.59 7.74 -23.38
N ALA A 21 5.12 6.67 -22.74
CA ALA A 21 5.64 5.32 -22.94
C ALA A 21 4.89 4.52 -24.02
N LYS A 22 3.98 5.13 -24.80
CA LYS A 22 3.01 4.41 -25.65
C LYS A 22 3.63 3.25 -26.43
N THR A 23 4.69 3.49 -27.20
CA THR A 23 5.38 2.45 -27.98
C THR A 23 5.90 1.31 -27.10
N LEU A 24 6.46 1.62 -25.92
CA LEU A 24 6.98 0.63 -24.98
C LEU A 24 5.87 -0.16 -24.27
N VAL A 25 4.73 0.48 -23.98
CA VAL A 25 3.54 -0.19 -23.42
C VAL A 25 3.01 -1.20 -24.43
N HIS A 26 2.83 -0.81 -25.70
CA HIS A 26 2.43 -1.72 -26.77
C HIS A 26 3.42 -2.87 -26.95
N GLY A 27 4.73 -2.57 -26.92
CA GLY A 27 5.76 -3.61 -26.95
C GLY A 27 5.65 -4.59 -25.78
N SER A 28 5.28 -4.12 -24.58
CA SER A 28 5.09 -4.98 -23.41
C SER A 28 3.85 -5.85 -23.55
N VAL A 29 2.75 -5.32 -24.06
CA VAL A 29 1.55 -6.11 -24.42
C VAL A 29 1.89 -7.19 -25.43
N GLU A 30 2.57 -6.84 -26.52
CA GLU A 30 2.97 -7.81 -27.54
C GLU A 30 3.83 -8.94 -26.97
N PHE A 31 4.78 -8.60 -26.09
CA PHE A 31 5.59 -9.59 -25.38
C PHE A 31 4.70 -10.55 -24.56
N TYR A 32 3.77 -10.02 -23.75
CA TYR A 32 2.92 -10.86 -22.89
C TYR A 32 1.88 -11.68 -23.67
N ILE A 33 1.41 -11.21 -24.82
CA ILE A 33 0.61 -12.01 -25.76
C ILE A 33 1.38 -13.28 -26.14
N GLN A 34 2.64 -13.13 -26.56
CA GLN A 34 3.47 -14.28 -26.94
C GLN A 34 3.82 -15.16 -25.74
N TYR A 35 4.14 -14.55 -24.60
CA TYR A 35 4.48 -15.26 -23.37
C TYR A 35 3.33 -16.15 -22.90
N PHE A 36 2.11 -15.62 -22.77
CA PHE A 36 0.96 -16.40 -22.31
C PHE A 36 0.56 -17.51 -23.28
N ARG A 37 0.65 -17.24 -24.58
CA ARG A 37 0.42 -18.26 -25.61
C ARG A 37 1.43 -19.40 -25.49
N LYS A 38 2.72 -19.08 -25.32
CA LYS A 38 3.82 -20.05 -25.25
C LYS A 38 3.78 -20.87 -23.95
N ASN A 39 3.61 -20.20 -22.81
CA ASN A 39 3.86 -20.79 -21.49
C ASN A 39 2.59 -21.23 -20.75
N SER A 40 1.42 -20.73 -21.14
CA SER A 40 0.15 -21.03 -20.45
C SER A 40 -0.97 -21.46 -21.41
N GLN A 41 -0.68 -21.59 -22.71
CA GLN A 41 -1.65 -21.90 -23.78
C GLN A 41 -2.89 -20.98 -23.75
N MET A 42 -2.73 -19.78 -23.22
CA MET A 42 -3.83 -18.87 -22.96
C MET A 42 -3.82 -17.75 -24.00
N SER A 43 -4.99 -17.45 -24.55
CA SER A 43 -5.18 -16.32 -25.46
C SER A 43 -5.12 -14.99 -24.70
N TRP A 44 -4.85 -13.90 -25.41
CA TRP A 44 -4.87 -12.56 -24.80
C TRP A 44 -6.27 -12.20 -24.28
N ALA A 45 -7.33 -12.53 -25.02
CA ALA A 45 -8.70 -12.30 -24.57
C ALA A 45 -9.00 -13.05 -23.26
N ALA A 46 -8.55 -14.30 -23.13
CA ALA A 46 -8.69 -15.05 -21.87
C ALA A 46 -7.87 -14.43 -20.72
N ALA A 47 -6.70 -13.84 -21.03
CA ALA A 47 -5.91 -13.08 -20.07
C ALA A 47 -6.67 -11.84 -19.56
N GLU A 48 -7.27 -11.07 -20.48
CA GLU A 48 -8.10 -9.90 -20.18
C GLU A 48 -9.34 -10.28 -19.34
N ASP A 49 -10.01 -11.38 -19.69
CA ASP A 49 -11.16 -11.91 -18.95
C ASP A 49 -10.76 -12.34 -17.53
N ALA A 50 -9.62 -13.01 -17.37
CA ALA A 50 -9.09 -13.38 -16.07
C ALA A 50 -8.71 -12.15 -15.23
N ALA A 51 -8.04 -11.16 -15.84
CA ALA A 51 -7.66 -9.92 -15.19
C ALA A 51 -8.87 -9.13 -14.68
N SER A 52 -9.93 -9.08 -15.48
CA SER A 52 -11.16 -8.33 -15.18
C SER A 52 -11.85 -8.80 -13.89
N LYS A 53 -11.61 -10.04 -13.44
CA LYS A 53 -12.14 -10.57 -12.17
C LYS A 53 -11.59 -9.84 -10.94
N PHE A 54 -10.43 -9.21 -11.03
CA PHE A 54 -9.86 -8.39 -9.95
C PHE A 54 -10.56 -7.03 -9.79
N HIS A 55 -11.23 -6.54 -10.83
CA HIS A 55 -11.77 -5.19 -10.86
C HIS A 55 -12.69 -4.85 -9.66
N PRO A 56 -13.67 -5.68 -9.27
CA PRO A 56 -14.55 -5.36 -8.14
C PRO A 56 -13.81 -5.18 -6.81
N PHE A 57 -12.78 -5.99 -6.57
CA PHE A 57 -11.93 -5.87 -5.38
C PHE A 57 -11.11 -4.58 -5.44
N LEU A 58 -10.44 -4.32 -6.57
CA LEU A 58 -9.59 -3.16 -6.74
C LEU A 58 -10.38 -1.84 -6.65
N GLU A 59 -11.57 -1.79 -7.25
CA GLU A 59 -12.45 -0.62 -7.19
C GLU A 59 -12.87 -0.30 -5.75
N ARG A 60 -13.13 -1.34 -4.94
CA ARG A 60 -13.50 -1.17 -3.54
C ARG A 60 -12.34 -0.72 -2.65
N HIS A 61 -11.16 -1.30 -2.83
CA HIS A 61 -10.07 -1.18 -1.85
C HIS A 61 -8.94 -0.23 -2.27
N VAL A 62 -8.71 -0.06 -3.57
CA VAL A 62 -7.67 0.81 -4.13
C VAL A 62 -8.19 1.57 -5.38
N PRO A 63 -9.33 2.29 -5.28
CA PRO A 63 -9.97 2.92 -6.45
C PRO A 63 -9.05 3.86 -7.21
N HIS A 64 -8.15 4.55 -6.53
CA HIS A 64 -7.16 5.43 -7.14
C HIS A 64 -6.18 4.69 -8.08
N LEU A 65 -5.86 3.41 -7.84
CA LEU A 65 -5.02 2.61 -8.73
C LEU A 65 -5.80 2.06 -9.91
N VAL A 66 -7.11 1.82 -9.74
CA VAL A 66 -8.02 1.52 -10.86
C VAL A 66 -8.10 2.72 -11.79
N GLU A 67 -8.30 3.91 -11.23
CA GLU A 67 -8.31 5.17 -11.98
C GLU A 67 -7.03 5.27 -12.83
N GLU A 68 -5.84 5.20 -12.23
CA GLU A 68 -4.56 5.27 -12.94
C GLU A 68 -4.43 4.29 -14.13
N MET A 69 -5.08 3.12 -14.12
CA MET A 69 -5.02 2.13 -15.20
C MET A 69 -6.05 2.32 -16.34
N GLN A 70 -7.21 2.93 -16.11
CA GLN A 70 -8.40 2.81 -16.96
C GLN A 70 -8.33 3.52 -18.35
N ALA A 71 -9.19 3.11 -19.30
CA ALA A 71 -9.17 3.58 -20.70
C ALA A 71 -10.24 4.63 -21.06
N ARG A 72 -11.45 4.51 -20.51
CA ARG A 72 -12.64 5.25 -20.98
C ARG A 72 -12.71 6.71 -20.48
N GLN A 73 -11.55 7.38 -20.40
CA GLN A 73 -11.26 8.79 -20.01
C GLN A 73 -10.20 8.91 -18.88
N ILE A 74 -9.53 7.81 -18.45
CA ILE A 74 -9.12 7.75 -17.02
C ILE A 74 -7.68 7.25 -16.71
N GLY A 75 -6.78 6.88 -17.64
CA GLY A 75 -5.42 6.46 -17.21
C GLY A 75 -4.43 5.96 -18.28
N ILE A 76 -3.55 5.03 -17.90
CA ILE A 76 -2.50 4.43 -18.76
C ILE A 76 -3.10 3.89 -20.05
N ALA A 77 -4.22 3.17 -19.95
CA ALA A 77 -4.86 2.59 -21.12
C ALA A 77 -5.32 3.67 -22.11
N ASN A 78 -5.80 4.83 -21.62
CA ASN A 78 -6.13 5.95 -22.50
C ASN A 78 -4.88 6.53 -23.18
N GLY A 79 -3.85 6.86 -22.39
CA GLY A 79 -2.61 7.44 -22.91
C GLY A 79 -1.90 6.53 -23.93
N ALA A 80 -1.93 5.21 -23.69
CA ALA A 80 -1.37 4.22 -24.58
C ALA A 80 -2.30 3.84 -25.75
N GLY A 81 -3.59 4.18 -25.70
CA GLY A 81 -4.59 3.74 -26.68
C GLY A 81 -4.87 2.23 -26.62
N LEU A 82 -5.01 1.68 -25.41
CA LEU A 82 -5.31 0.28 -25.10
C LEU A 82 -6.65 0.16 -24.33
N SER A 83 -7.14 -1.07 -24.19
CA SER A 83 -8.27 -1.36 -23.29
C SER A 83 -7.81 -1.32 -21.83
N TYR A 84 -8.73 -1.06 -20.89
CA TYR A 84 -8.44 -1.19 -19.46
C TYR A 84 -8.07 -2.64 -19.11
N ALA A 85 -8.78 -3.61 -19.69
CA ALA A 85 -8.52 -5.03 -19.45
C ALA A 85 -7.10 -5.44 -19.87
N ALA A 86 -6.56 -4.88 -20.95
CA ALA A 86 -5.18 -5.13 -21.38
C ALA A 86 -4.16 -4.60 -20.37
N VAL A 87 -4.35 -3.37 -19.86
CA VAL A 87 -3.46 -2.80 -18.85
C VAL A 87 -3.59 -3.53 -17.51
N LEU A 88 -4.81 -3.91 -17.12
CA LEU A 88 -5.02 -4.73 -15.94
C LEU A 88 -4.37 -6.11 -16.09
N ALA A 89 -4.41 -6.71 -17.29
CA ALA A 89 -3.76 -7.98 -17.56
C ALA A 89 -2.23 -7.88 -17.47
N LEU A 90 -1.63 -6.76 -17.86
CA LEU A 90 -0.20 -6.50 -17.60
C LEU A 90 0.12 -6.42 -16.10
N ASN A 91 -0.75 -5.77 -15.32
CA ASN A 91 -0.57 -5.57 -13.87
C ASN A 91 -0.97 -6.79 -13.02
N ALA A 92 -1.69 -7.74 -13.60
CA ALA A 92 -2.08 -9.01 -12.99
C ALA A 92 -1.39 -10.21 -13.67
N ARG A 93 -0.26 -9.96 -14.34
CA ARG A 93 0.37 -10.98 -15.19
C ARG A 93 0.74 -12.24 -14.42
N THR A 94 1.17 -12.11 -13.16
CA THR A 94 1.64 -13.23 -12.33
C THR A 94 0.47 -14.10 -11.92
N GLU A 95 -0.64 -13.46 -11.54
CA GLU A 95 -1.91 -14.05 -11.18
C GLU A 95 -2.54 -14.80 -12.36
N ILE A 96 -2.45 -14.21 -13.55
CA ILE A 96 -2.93 -14.80 -14.80
C ILE A 96 -2.17 -16.09 -15.13
N SER A 97 -0.85 -16.11 -14.90
CA SER A 97 -0.05 -17.34 -14.95
C SER A 97 -0.26 -18.26 -13.74
N MET A 98 -1.22 -17.96 -12.85
CA MET A 98 -1.49 -18.72 -11.61
C MET A 98 -0.26 -18.89 -10.71
N GLY A 99 0.65 -17.90 -10.68
CA GLY A 99 1.91 -17.99 -9.95
C GLY A 99 2.98 -18.83 -10.65
N MET A 100 2.74 -19.28 -11.88
CA MET A 100 3.62 -20.24 -12.58
C MET A 100 4.70 -19.60 -13.46
N MET A 101 5.05 -18.32 -13.23
CA MET A 101 6.11 -17.64 -13.97
C MET A 101 7.51 -18.11 -13.58
N ASP A 102 8.40 -18.18 -14.58
CA ASP A 102 9.81 -18.58 -14.43
C ASP A 102 10.75 -17.37 -14.29
N ASP A 103 10.46 -16.49 -13.32
CA ASP A 103 11.27 -15.28 -13.05
C ASP A 103 12.40 -15.61 -12.07
N GLY A 104 13.58 -15.01 -12.28
CA GLY A 104 14.73 -15.13 -11.40
C GLY A 104 14.98 -13.82 -10.67
N CYS A 105 15.17 -13.86 -9.36
CA CYS A 105 15.48 -12.66 -8.58
C CYS A 105 16.40 -13.03 -7.42
N THR A 106 17.29 -12.12 -7.06
CA THR A 106 18.03 -12.18 -5.79
C THR A 106 17.85 -10.84 -5.10
N SER A 107 17.33 -10.83 -3.88
CA SER A 107 17.18 -9.62 -3.07
C SER A 107 17.88 -9.76 -1.72
N LEU A 108 18.31 -8.64 -1.17
CA LEU A 108 18.88 -8.55 0.16
C LEU A 108 18.52 -7.24 0.86
N ALA A 109 18.53 -7.26 2.18
CA ALA A 109 18.55 -6.09 3.04
C ALA A 109 19.62 -6.25 4.13
N TRP A 110 20.31 -5.15 4.43
CA TRP A 110 21.34 -5.11 5.46
C TRP A 110 21.25 -3.81 6.26
N LYS A 111 20.98 -3.96 7.55
CA LYS A 111 20.88 -2.90 8.55
C LYS A 111 21.99 -3.08 9.58
N THR A 112 22.70 -2.00 9.85
CA THR A 112 23.64 -1.84 10.96
C THR A 112 23.35 -0.52 11.66
N ASP A 113 24.04 -0.19 12.74
CA ASP A 113 23.93 1.13 13.37
C ASP A 113 24.41 2.28 12.47
N MET A 114 25.20 1.98 11.43
CA MET A 114 25.77 2.98 10.53
C MET A 114 24.95 3.21 9.27
N PHE A 115 24.19 2.22 8.81
CA PHE A 115 23.44 2.31 7.55
C PHE A 115 22.28 1.33 7.48
N SER A 116 21.31 1.62 6.61
CA SER A 116 20.28 0.70 6.16
C SER A 116 20.26 0.66 4.63
N VAL A 117 20.48 -0.50 4.04
CA VAL A 117 20.46 -0.70 2.58
C VAL A 117 19.63 -1.92 2.19
N ALA A 118 19.06 -1.88 1.00
CA ALA A 118 18.41 -3.03 0.39
C ALA A 118 18.60 -3.00 -1.12
N GLY A 119 18.64 -4.15 -1.76
CA GLY A 119 18.88 -4.22 -3.19
C GLY A 119 18.43 -5.51 -3.83
N GLN A 120 18.39 -5.50 -5.15
CA GLN A 120 17.90 -6.60 -5.95
C GLN A 120 18.49 -6.62 -7.36
N ASN A 121 18.80 -7.83 -7.83
CA ASN A 121 18.84 -8.16 -9.26
C ASN A 121 17.51 -8.75 -9.70
N TRP A 122 17.02 -8.27 -10.85
CA TRP A 122 15.86 -8.85 -11.52
C TRP A 122 16.27 -9.55 -12.80
N ASP A 123 15.99 -10.85 -12.88
CA ASP A 123 16.35 -11.72 -13.98
C ASP A 123 15.10 -12.15 -14.74
N TRP A 124 14.98 -11.70 -15.98
CA TRP A 124 13.80 -11.98 -16.79
C TRP A 124 14.18 -12.17 -18.25
N ASP A 125 13.17 -12.31 -19.11
CA ASP A 125 13.34 -12.52 -20.54
C ASP A 125 13.93 -11.27 -21.21
N VAL A 126 15.04 -11.43 -21.93
CA VAL A 126 15.88 -10.36 -22.49
C VAL A 126 15.10 -9.30 -23.29
N PRO A 127 14.08 -9.64 -24.11
CA PRO A 127 13.29 -8.65 -24.84
C PRO A 127 12.63 -7.60 -23.92
N GLN A 128 12.32 -7.92 -22.66
CA GLN A 128 11.74 -6.94 -21.75
C GLN A 128 12.70 -5.83 -21.33
N LYS A 129 14.03 -6.02 -21.46
CA LYS A 129 15.02 -5.00 -21.10
C LYS A 129 14.77 -3.67 -21.83
N ALA A 130 14.41 -3.73 -23.11
CA ALA A 130 14.12 -2.55 -23.94
C ALA A 130 12.82 -1.82 -23.56
N ARG A 131 11.97 -2.42 -22.71
CA ARG A 131 10.68 -1.87 -22.28
C ARG A 131 10.71 -1.39 -20.82
N LEU A 132 11.88 -1.40 -20.18
CA LEU A 132 12.07 -0.81 -18.86
C LEU A 132 12.09 0.71 -18.93
N VAL A 133 11.32 1.33 -18.04
CA VAL A 133 11.19 2.78 -17.86
C VAL A 133 11.47 3.14 -16.40
N LEU A 134 11.89 4.39 -16.20
CA LEU A 134 11.90 5.00 -14.88
C LEU A 134 10.66 5.89 -14.73
N LEU A 135 9.88 5.67 -13.69
CA LEU A 135 8.74 6.51 -13.34
C LEU A 135 9.05 7.30 -12.08
N HIS A 136 8.84 8.62 -12.16
CA HIS A 136 8.87 9.54 -11.03
C HIS A 136 7.46 10.03 -10.77
N ILE A 137 6.91 9.76 -9.59
CA ILE A 137 5.53 10.07 -9.25
C ILE A 137 5.51 11.16 -8.19
N LYS A 138 4.77 12.24 -8.46
CA LYS A 138 4.58 13.37 -7.55
C LYS A 138 3.10 13.46 -7.16
N PRO A 139 2.79 13.85 -5.91
CA PRO A 139 1.44 14.24 -5.50
C PRO A 139 0.85 15.33 -6.39
N ALA A 140 -0.48 15.46 -6.36
CA ALA A 140 -1.15 16.57 -7.02
C ALA A 140 -0.70 17.91 -6.41
N PRO A 141 -0.37 18.93 -7.22
CA PRO A 141 0.09 20.23 -6.72
C PRO A 141 -0.92 20.94 -5.81
N ASP A 142 -2.21 20.66 -6.00
CA ASP A 142 -3.33 21.21 -5.24
C ASP A 142 -3.59 20.49 -3.90
N GLY A 143 -2.81 19.44 -3.59
CA GLY A 143 -2.97 18.64 -2.38
C GLY A 143 -4.16 17.69 -2.40
N SER A 144 -4.88 17.55 -3.53
CA SER A 144 -6.03 16.65 -3.67
C SER A 144 -5.68 15.17 -3.50
N THR A 145 -4.40 14.82 -3.71
CA THR A 145 -3.87 13.49 -3.44
C THR A 145 -2.71 13.58 -2.45
N GLN A 146 -2.85 12.92 -1.29
CA GLN A 146 -1.76 12.74 -0.34
C GLN A 146 -1.09 11.39 -0.60
N ARG A 147 0.20 11.44 -0.97
CA ARG A 147 1.07 10.27 -1.08
C ARG A 147 2.54 10.72 -1.00
N PRO A 148 3.48 9.83 -0.66
CA PRO A 148 4.90 10.10 -0.85
C PRO A 148 5.24 10.34 -2.33
N ARG A 149 6.27 11.15 -2.60
CA ARG A 149 6.88 11.16 -3.94
C ARG A 149 7.59 9.82 -4.14
N ALA A 150 7.52 9.22 -5.31
CA ALA A 150 8.14 7.92 -5.56
C ALA A 150 9.01 7.95 -6.81
N SER A 151 10.03 7.09 -6.86
CA SER A 151 10.83 6.85 -8.05
C SER A 151 11.12 5.36 -8.15
N LEU A 152 10.86 4.79 -9.32
CA LEU A 152 10.86 3.34 -9.52
C LEU A 152 11.30 2.97 -10.92
N VAL A 153 11.88 1.78 -11.05
CA VAL A 153 12.08 1.09 -12.32
C VAL A 153 10.95 0.09 -12.51
N THR A 154 10.34 0.08 -13.69
CA THR A 154 9.24 -0.83 -14.04
C THR A 154 9.24 -1.12 -15.54
N GLU A 155 8.53 -2.16 -15.97
CA GLU A 155 8.23 -2.28 -17.40
C GLU A 155 7.06 -1.34 -17.74
N ALA A 156 7.11 -0.77 -18.95
CA ALA A 156 6.12 0.18 -19.42
C ALA A 156 4.71 -0.40 -19.37
N GLY A 157 3.79 0.33 -18.73
CA GLY A 157 2.39 -0.07 -18.56
C GLY A 157 2.06 -0.68 -17.20
N LEU A 158 3.05 -1.07 -16.40
CA LEU A 158 2.83 -1.49 -15.01
C LEU A 158 2.85 -0.30 -14.05
N LEU A 159 2.03 -0.36 -13.01
CA LEU A 159 1.90 0.66 -11.97
C LEU A 159 3.18 0.80 -11.13
N CYS A 160 3.84 -0.32 -10.86
CA CYS A 160 5.03 -0.38 -10.02
C CYS A 160 5.75 -1.71 -10.19
N LYS A 161 7.07 -1.70 -9.92
CA LYS A 161 7.88 -2.92 -9.81
C LYS A 161 8.87 -2.78 -8.64
N SER A 162 10.07 -2.23 -8.84
CA SER A 162 11.04 -1.99 -7.75
C SER A 162 11.38 -0.50 -7.64
N GLY A 163 11.46 0.05 -6.44
CA GLY A 163 11.71 1.49 -6.26
C GLY A 163 11.79 1.94 -4.82
N ILE A 164 11.82 3.26 -4.63
CA ILE A 164 11.87 3.93 -3.33
C ILE A 164 10.99 5.18 -3.33
N ASN A 165 10.46 5.55 -2.17
CA ASN A 165 9.69 6.77 -1.98
C ASN A 165 10.38 7.81 -1.07
N SER A 166 9.81 9.02 -0.99
CA SER A 166 10.37 10.15 -0.25
C SER A 166 10.29 9.99 1.27
N ALA A 167 9.57 8.98 1.77
CA ALA A 167 9.61 8.59 3.17
C ALA A 167 10.76 7.61 3.49
N GLY A 168 11.48 7.14 2.46
CA GLY A 168 12.57 6.18 2.57
C GLY A 168 12.11 4.72 2.50
N VAL A 169 10.87 4.45 2.08
CA VAL A 169 10.34 3.09 1.92
C VAL A 169 10.72 2.56 0.54
N GLY A 170 11.46 1.45 0.51
CA GLY A 170 11.82 0.69 -0.67
C GLY A 170 11.02 -0.61 -0.81
N VAL A 171 10.79 -1.03 -2.06
CA VAL A 171 10.12 -2.29 -2.39
C VAL A 171 10.92 -3.09 -3.42
N PHE A 172 11.06 -4.39 -3.16
CA PHE A 172 11.76 -5.35 -4.01
C PHE A 172 10.96 -6.64 -4.10
N ILE A 173 11.08 -7.36 -5.23
CA ILE A 173 10.21 -8.50 -5.58
C ILE A 173 11.01 -9.74 -5.93
N ASN A 174 10.65 -10.89 -5.37
CA ASN A 174 11.09 -12.15 -5.94
C ASN A 174 9.89 -13.01 -6.31
N ALA A 175 9.86 -13.51 -7.55
CA ALA A 175 8.82 -14.49 -7.90
C ALA A 175 9.10 -15.82 -7.19
N ILE A 176 8.04 -16.46 -6.70
CA ILE A 176 8.08 -17.84 -6.22
C ILE A 176 7.06 -18.60 -7.04
N LYS A 177 7.50 -19.67 -7.69
CA LYS A 177 6.66 -20.47 -8.56
C LYS A 177 5.82 -21.43 -7.73
N ALA A 178 4.52 -21.15 -7.59
CA ALA A 178 3.58 -22.04 -6.92
C ALA A 178 2.16 -21.79 -7.45
N ARG A 179 1.33 -22.84 -7.51
CA ARG A 179 0.02 -22.72 -8.14
C ARG A 179 -0.97 -21.99 -7.23
N GLY A 180 -1.69 -21.05 -7.82
CA GLY A 180 -3.01 -20.63 -7.36
C GLY A 180 -3.22 -19.12 -7.40
N VAL A 181 -4.50 -18.76 -7.44
CA VAL A 181 -4.94 -17.37 -7.54
C VAL A 181 -6.24 -17.16 -6.76
N ARG A 182 -6.35 -16.03 -6.08
CA ARG A 182 -7.61 -15.50 -5.51
C ARG A 182 -7.88 -14.12 -6.13
N PHE A 183 -9.13 -13.85 -6.50
CA PHE A 183 -9.51 -12.62 -7.22
C PHE A 183 -9.98 -11.48 -6.29
N ASP A 184 -10.17 -11.80 -5.01
CA ASP A 184 -10.56 -10.91 -3.91
C ASP A 184 -9.34 -10.45 -3.08
N ALA A 185 -8.20 -10.26 -3.74
CA ALA A 185 -6.97 -9.76 -3.14
C ALA A 185 -6.13 -8.99 -4.17
N LEU A 186 -5.04 -8.36 -3.70
CA LEU A 186 -4.18 -7.54 -4.56
C LEU A 186 -3.42 -8.40 -5.59
N PRO A 187 -3.45 -8.03 -6.89
CA PRO A 187 -2.43 -8.41 -7.84
C PRO A 187 -1.08 -7.83 -7.44
N LEU A 188 -0.02 -8.55 -7.77
CA LEU A 188 1.32 -8.32 -7.26
C LEU A 188 1.88 -6.92 -7.57
N HIS A 189 1.70 -6.43 -8.80
CA HIS A 189 2.20 -5.11 -9.18
C HIS A 189 1.37 -3.95 -8.61
N VAL A 190 0.10 -4.22 -8.26
CA VAL A 190 -0.72 -3.29 -7.47
C VAL A 190 -0.21 -3.25 -6.02
N ALA A 191 0.14 -4.40 -5.45
CA ALA A 191 0.70 -4.49 -4.11
C ALA A 191 2.01 -3.69 -3.96
N PHE A 192 2.91 -3.71 -4.94
CA PHE A 192 4.12 -2.88 -4.88
C PHE A 192 3.82 -1.39 -4.86
N ARG A 193 2.79 -0.97 -5.61
CA ARG A 193 2.37 0.42 -5.59
C ARG A 193 1.77 0.81 -4.23
N VAL A 194 1.01 -0.07 -3.60
CA VAL A 194 0.54 0.11 -2.20
C VAL A 194 1.71 0.32 -1.24
N VAL A 195 2.81 -0.43 -1.40
CA VAL A 195 4.04 -0.23 -0.60
C VAL A 195 4.65 1.14 -0.85
N LEU A 196 4.86 1.55 -2.11
CA LEU A 196 5.46 2.86 -2.43
C LEU A 196 4.56 4.05 -2.06
N ASP A 197 3.25 3.86 -1.96
CA ASP A 197 2.32 4.87 -1.48
C ASP A 197 2.26 4.94 0.06
N SER A 198 3.05 4.13 0.80
CA SER A 198 3.04 4.09 2.29
C SER A 198 4.18 4.90 2.93
N GLU A 199 3.97 5.47 4.13
CA GLU A 199 4.97 6.32 4.78
C GLU A 199 6.02 5.58 5.63
N SER A 200 5.85 4.28 5.86
CA SER A 200 6.83 3.45 6.57
C SER A 200 6.73 1.98 6.17
N ARG A 201 7.78 1.20 6.46
CA ARG A 201 7.77 -0.26 6.29
C ARG A 201 6.63 -0.91 7.07
N VAL A 202 6.41 -0.49 8.31
CA VAL A 202 5.36 -1.05 9.19
C VAL A 202 3.98 -0.84 8.59
N LYS A 203 3.66 0.38 8.15
CA LYS A 203 2.38 0.69 7.49
C LYS A 203 2.22 -0.09 6.18
N ALA A 204 3.27 -0.19 5.38
CA ALA A 204 3.25 -0.95 4.14
C ALA A 204 2.93 -2.44 4.39
N VAL A 205 3.63 -3.07 5.34
CA VAL A 205 3.39 -4.48 5.73
C VAL A 205 1.97 -4.68 6.26
N ALA A 206 1.47 -3.77 7.11
CA ALA A 206 0.11 -3.83 7.62
C ALA A 206 -0.93 -3.77 6.49
N ARG A 207 -0.76 -2.86 5.52
CA ARG A 207 -1.66 -2.75 4.36
C ARG A 207 -1.64 -3.99 3.48
N LEU A 208 -0.47 -4.58 3.24
CA LEU A 208 -0.35 -5.83 2.47
C LEU A 208 -1.08 -7.00 3.16
N ARG A 209 -1.02 -7.08 4.49
CA ARG A 209 -1.74 -8.11 5.25
C ARG A 209 -3.25 -7.88 5.20
N ALA A 210 -3.70 -6.65 5.38
CA ALA A 210 -5.12 -6.30 5.38
C ALA A 210 -5.80 -6.55 4.03
N LEU A 211 -5.09 -6.30 2.93
CA LEU A 211 -5.62 -6.44 1.57
C LEU A 211 -5.40 -7.82 0.94
N ALA A 212 -4.61 -8.67 1.61
CA ALA A 212 -4.12 -9.96 1.11
C ALA A 212 -3.40 -9.85 -0.25
N LEU A 213 -2.77 -10.96 -0.66
CA LEU A 213 -2.07 -11.08 -1.92
C LEU A 213 -2.68 -12.20 -2.77
N GLY A 214 -2.83 -11.93 -4.07
CA GLY A 214 -3.63 -12.72 -4.99
C GLY A 214 -2.97 -14.02 -5.47
N THR A 215 -1.65 -14.14 -5.39
CA THR A 215 -0.89 -15.27 -5.95
C THR A 215 0.35 -15.59 -5.12
N SER A 216 1.29 -16.40 -5.61
CA SER A 216 2.54 -16.70 -4.93
C SER A 216 3.67 -15.71 -5.23
N GLY A 217 4.52 -15.46 -4.24
CA GLY A 217 5.72 -14.67 -4.42
C GLY A 217 6.36 -14.24 -3.11
N HIS A 218 7.30 -13.32 -3.23
CA HIS A 218 7.96 -12.66 -2.13
C HIS A 218 8.09 -11.15 -2.36
N ILE A 219 7.80 -10.38 -1.30
CA ILE A 219 8.01 -8.92 -1.25
C ILE A 219 9.00 -8.63 -0.12
N LEU A 220 10.09 -7.94 -0.44
CA LEU A 220 10.94 -7.30 0.56
C LEU A 220 10.56 -5.83 0.65
N VAL A 221 10.09 -5.42 1.83
CA VAL A 221 9.85 -4.01 2.17
C VAL A 221 10.94 -3.55 3.12
N ALA A 222 11.60 -2.43 2.83
CA ALA A 222 12.68 -1.92 3.66
C ALA A 222 12.61 -0.41 3.84
N ASP A 223 13.04 0.08 5.00
CA ASP A 223 13.26 1.50 5.27
C ASP A 223 14.49 1.69 6.19
N ARG A 224 14.69 2.90 6.71
CA ARG A 224 15.80 3.20 7.64
C ARG A 224 15.86 2.28 8.86
N THR A 225 14.75 1.66 9.25
CA THR A 225 14.67 0.75 10.40
C THR A 225 14.98 -0.71 10.04
N GLY A 226 15.36 -0.99 8.79
CA GLY A 226 15.71 -2.32 8.28
C GLY A 226 14.68 -2.90 7.30
N GLY A 227 14.75 -4.20 7.02
CA GLY A 227 13.88 -4.91 6.08
C GLY A 227 12.90 -5.90 6.73
N THR A 228 11.79 -6.15 6.05
CA THR A 228 10.82 -7.21 6.36
C THR A 228 10.53 -7.98 5.07
N SER A 229 10.70 -9.30 5.11
CA SER A 229 10.31 -10.18 4.01
C SER A 229 8.92 -10.74 4.23
N LEU A 230 8.11 -10.73 3.17
CA LEU A 230 6.82 -11.37 3.13
C LEU A 230 6.83 -12.42 2.03
N GLU A 231 6.82 -13.68 2.39
CA GLU A 231 6.44 -14.76 1.49
C GLU A 231 4.92 -14.87 1.49
N PHE A 232 4.31 -15.04 0.32
CA PHE A 232 2.87 -15.09 0.24
C PHE A 232 2.39 -16.04 -0.85
N THR A 233 1.14 -16.45 -0.71
CA THR A 233 0.37 -17.24 -1.67
C THR A 233 -1.08 -16.78 -1.69
N HIS A 234 -1.86 -17.36 -2.59
CA HIS A 234 -3.32 -17.29 -2.57
C HIS A 234 -3.96 -17.94 -1.31
N LEU A 235 -3.18 -18.45 -0.35
CA LEU A 235 -3.64 -19.01 0.92
C LEU A 235 -3.29 -18.12 2.11
N GLY A 236 -2.21 -17.34 2.05
CA GLY A 236 -1.83 -16.47 3.15
C GLY A 236 -0.45 -15.84 2.99
N VAL A 237 0.00 -15.19 4.06
CA VAL A 237 1.30 -14.52 4.14
C VAL A 237 2.10 -15.10 5.31
N ARG A 238 3.41 -15.24 5.11
CA ARG A 238 4.41 -15.56 6.12
C ARG A 238 5.46 -14.45 6.12
N GLN A 239 5.81 -13.99 7.31
CA GLN A 239 6.82 -12.96 7.48
C GLN A 239 8.12 -13.57 7.96
N LEU A 240 9.21 -13.06 7.40
CA LEU A 240 10.56 -13.34 7.87
C LEU A 240 11.20 -12.01 8.25
N ASP A 241 11.60 -11.93 9.51
CA ASP A 241 12.31 -10.79 10.06
C ASP A 241 13.81 -10.92 9.82
N MET A 242 14.54 -9.81 9.96
CA MET A 242 15.99 -9.82 9.81
C MET A 242 16.64 -10.66 10.92
N ALA A 243 17.65 -11.44 10.56
CA ALA A 243 18.56 -12.07 11.52
C ALA A 243 19.89 -11.30 11.51
N ASP A 244 20.35 -10.82 12.67
CA ASP A 244 21.56 -10.00 12.81
C ASP A 244 21.60 -8.80 11.84
N GLY A 245 20.45 -8.15 11.65
CA GLY A 245 20.30 -7.03 10.73
C GLY A 245 20.48 -7.42 9.26
N ARG A 246 20.41 -8.71 8.91
CA ARG A 246 20.58 -9.23 7.55
C ARG A 246 19.35 -9.99 7.11
N LEU A 247 19.05 -9.90 5.82
CA LEU A 247 17.98 -10.65 5.19
C LEU A 247 18.33 -10.85 3.71
N ALA A 248 18.01 -12.02 3.16
CA ALA A 248 18.09 -12.27 1.73
C ALA A 248 16.97 -13.20 1.28
N HIS A 249 16.67 -13.18 -0.01
CA HIS A 249 15.69 -14.07 -0.61
C HIS A 249 16.00 -14.32 -2.09
N THR A 250 15.68 -15.53 -2.57
CA THR A 250 15.71 -15.89 -4.00
C THR A 250 14.31 -16.28 -4.48
N ASN A 251 14.10 -17.40 -5.16
CA ASN A 251 12.85 -17.75 -5.84
C ASN A 251 12.20 -19.04 -5.30
N HIS A 252 12.31 -19.29 -4.00
CA HIS A 252 11.67 -20.42 -3.33
C HIS A 252 11.21 -20.02 -1.93
N PHE A 253 10.23 -20.72 -1.36
CA PHE A 253 9.83 -20.50 0.03
C PHE A 253 10.93 -20.99 0.98
N LEU A 254 11.33 -20.13 1.90
CA LEU A 254 12.27 -20.43 2.98
C LEU A 254 11.55 -21.00 4.22
N VAL A 255 10.24 -20.74 4.35
CA VAL A 255 9.41 -21.23 5.45
C VAL A 255 8.23 -22.04 4.95
N ALA A 256 7.73 -22.93 5.81
CA ALA A 256 6.53 -23.70 5.52
C ALA A 256 5.28 -22.79 5.52
N HIS A 257 4.43 -23.00 4.52
CA HIS A 257 3.10 -22.39 4.44
C HIS A 257 2.06 -23.42 4.87
N GLU A 258 1.08 -22.96 5.64
CA GLU A 258 -0.05 -23.78 6.08
C GLU A 258 -1.35 -23.09 5.65
N PRO A 259 -2.23 -23.79 4.89
CA PRO A 259 -2.02 -25.17 4.38
C PRO A 259 -0.87 -25.25 3.34
N PRO A 260 -0.30 -26.45 3.11
CA PRO A 260 0.77 -26.63 2.11
C PRO A 260 0.35 -26.14 0.73
N VAL A 261 1.31 -25.53 0.02
CA VAL A 261 1.06 -24.89 -1.27
C VAL A 261 1.24 -25.92 -2.39
N ALA A 262 0.22 -26.07 -3.24
CA ALA A 262 0.27 -26.97 -4.38
C ALA A 262 1.27 -26.50 -5.44
N ASP A 263 1.94 -27.47 -6.08
CA ASP A 263 2.88 -27.25 -7.20
C ASP A 263 3.96 -26.19 -6.94
N ALA A 264 4.42 -26.05 -5.70
CA ALA A 264 5.56 -25.21 -5.37
C ALA A 264 6.84 -25.78 -6.01
N VAL A 265 7.49 -25.00 -6.88
CA VAL A 265 8.70 -25.42 -7.61
C VAL A 265 9.92 -24.75 -7.00
N ILE A 266 10.90 -25.57 -6.62
CA ILE A 266 12.21 -25.10 -6.18
C ILE A 266 13.21 -25.32 -7.30
N PHE A 267 13.74 -24.21 -7.81
CA PHE A 267 14.78 -24.25 -8.82
C PHE A 267 16.17 -24.48 -8.20
N PRO A 268 17.02 -25.36 -8.76
CA PRO A 268 18.36 -25.59 -8.21
C PRO A 268 19.21 -24.32 -8.10
N ASP A 269 19.15 -23.42 -9.09
CA ASP A 269 19.87 -22.14 -9.05
C ASP A 269 19.32 -21.17 -7.99
N SER A 270 18.06 -21.32 -7.58
CA SER A 270 17.46 -20.53 -6.50
C SER A 270 18.09 -20.88 -5.15
N LEU A 271 18.31 -22.17 -4.89
CA LEU A 271 19.01 -22.66 -3.70
C LEU A 271 20.48 -22.22 -3.71
N ALA A 272 21.18 -22.41 -4.84
CA ALA A 272 22.58 -22.03 -4.97
C ALA A 272 22.80 -20.52 -4.76
N ARG A 273 21.98 -19.67 -5.39
CA ARG A 273 22.04 -18.21 -5.18
C ARG A 273 21.69 -17.82 -3.75
N MET A 274 20.76 -18.53 -3.09
CA MET A 274 20.40 -18.25 -1.70
C MET A 274 21.54 -18.56 -0.74
N ALA A 275 22.19 -19.71 -0.92
CA ALA A 275 23.39 -20.06 -0.16
C ALA A 275 24.49 -19.03 -0.38
N ARG A 276 24.72 -18.63 -1.65
CA ARG A 276 25.76 -17.66 -2.00
C ARG A 276 25.50 -16.27 -1.42
N ILE A 277 24.30 -15.71 -1.58
CA ILE A 277 24.02 -14.37 -1.04
C ILE A 277 24.08 -14.35 0.49
N SER A 278 23.69 -15.45 1.14
CA SER A 278 23.78 -15.60 2.60
C SER A 278 25.25 -15.66 3.06
N GLU A 279 26.10 -16.39 2.35
CA GLU A 279 27.55 -16.43 2.59
C GLU A 279 28.19 -15.04 2.43
N LEU A 280 27.85 -14.32 1.35
CA LEU A 280 28.35 -12.97 1.10
C LEU A 280 27.93 -11.99 2.20
N LEU A 281 26.66 -12.03 2.62
CA LEU A 281 26.17 -11.24 3.76
C LEU A 281 26.90 -11.60 5.05
N ALA A 282 27.09 -12.90 5.32
CA ALA A 282 27.75 -13.37 6.54
C ALA A 282 29.21 -12.90 6.64
N ARG A 283 29.92 -12.93 5.51
CA ARG A 283 31.33 -12.53 5.41
C ARG A 283 31.55 -11.02 5.35
N ALA A 284 30.52 -10.24 5.07
CA ALA A 284 30.63 -8.79 5.01
C ALA A 284 31.09 -8.25 6.37
N ASN A 285 32.28 -7.64 6.38
CA ASN A 285 32.97 -7.20 7.59
C ASN A 285 33.22 -5.67 7.59
N ALA A 286 33.59 -5.12 8.75
CA ALA A 286 33.78 -3.68 8.93
C ALA A 286 34.77 -3.05 7.90
N PRO A 287 35.92 -3.66 7.56
CA PRO A 287 36.81 -3.11 6.53
C PRO A 287 36.16 -2.89 5.15
N GLN A 288 35.30 -3.81 4.71
CA GLN A 288 34.60 -3.68 3.42
C GLN A 288 33.55 -2.56 3.43
N VAL A 289 32.94 -2.32 4.60
CA VAL A 289 32.02 -1.20 4.83
C VAL A 289 32.78 0.12 4.84
N GLU A 290 33.94 0.19 5.50
CA GLU A 290 34.75 1.40 5.58
C GLU A 290 35.27 1.87 4.21
N GLN A 291 35.56 0.94 3.29
CA GLN A 291 36.07 1.26 1.95
C GLN A 291 35.02 1.81 0.96
N GLY A 292 33.71 1.71 1.24
CA GLY A 292 32.70 2.16 0.26
C GLY A 292 31.24 2.27 0.74
N GLY A 293 30.97 2.05 2.02
CA GLY A 293 29.63 2.09 2.61
C GLY A 293 28.76 0.87 2.29
N GLY A 294 27.57 0.83 2.89
CA GLY A 294 26.60 -0.27 2.72
C GLY A 294 26.14 -0.44 1.27
N VAL A 295 25.96 0.67 0.53
CA VAL A 295 25.52 0.65 -0.87
C VAL A 295 26.55 -0.09 -1.74
N ALA A 296 27.83 0.29 -1.66
CA ALA A 296 28.87 -0.36 -2.47
C ALA A 296 29.04 -1.84 -2.10
N CYS A 297 28.87 -2.20 -0.82
CA CYS A 297 28.85 -3.61 -0.42
C CYS A 297 27.70 -4.37 -1.09
N CYS A 298 26.48 -3.84 -1.02
CA CYS A 298 25.30 -4.44 -1.64
C CYS A 298 25.47 -4.56 -3.17
N GLU A 299 26.00 -3.54 -3.84
CA GLU A 299 26.29 -3.58 -5.28
C GLU A 299 27.29 -4.69 -5.63
N ARG A 300 28.37 -4.85 -4.86
CA ARG A 300 29.36 -5.93 -5.08
C ARG A 300 28.73 -7.32 -4.93
N MET A 301 27.85 -7.50 -3.94
CA MET A 301 27.16 -8.78 -3.75
C MET A 301 26.24 -9.10 -4.94
N LEU A 302 25.56 -8.10 -5.49
CA LEU A 302 24.72 -8.25 -6.67
C LEU A 302 25.51 -8.40 -7.97
N GLN A 303 26.80 -8.05 -7.98
CA GLN A 303 27.72 -8.31 -9.10
C GLN A 303 28.29 -9.73 -9.12
N ASP A 304 28.08 -10.52 -8.07
CA ASP A 304 28.69 -11.85 -7.90
C ASP A 304 28.30 -12.82 -9.03
N GLU A 305 29.32 -13.44 -9.62
CA GLU A 305 29.20 -14.38 -10.74
C GLU A 305 29.52 -15.82 -10.30
N GLU A 306 29.59 -16.13 -8.99
CA GLU A 306 29.77 -17.50 -8.55
C GLU A 306 28.55 -18.34 -8.90
N GLY A 307 28.77 -19.46 -9.60
CA GLY A 307 27.68 -20.27 -10.19
C GLY A 307 27.22 -19.80 -11.58
N PHE A 308 28.05 -19.04 -12.31
CA PHE A 308 27.79 -18.64 -13.70
C PHE A 308 27.44 -19.85 -14.59
N PRO A 309 26.44 -19.78 -15.49
CA PRO A 309 25.67 -18.58 -15.89
C PRO A 309 24.44 -18.28 -15.03
N THR A 310 24.10 -19.14 -14.07
CA THR A 310 22.91 -19.01 -13.20
C THR A 310 23.19 -18.33 -11.86
N ALA A 311 24.28 -17.55 -11.80
CA ALA A 311 24.72 -16.80 -10.63
C ALA A 311 23.74 -15.69 -10.22
N ILE A 312 24.04 -14.99 -9.13
CA ILE A 312 23.31 -13.79 -8.69
C ILE A 312 23.28 -12.74 -9.81
N ASN A 313 24.41 -12.51 -10.48
CA ASN A 313 24.52 -11.74 -11.70
C ASN A 313 24.36 -12.65 -12.93
N ARG A 314 23.10 -12.97 -13.26
CA ARG A 314 22.72 -13.99 -14.23
C ARG A 314 23.04 -13.59 -15.66
N LYS A 315 23.51 -14.55 -16.47
CA LYS A 315 23.62 -14.44 -17.93
C LYS A 315 22.69 -15.44 -18.61
N ARG A 316 22.04 -15.00 -19.70
CA ARG A 316 21.25 -15.90 -20.55
C ARG A 316 22.13 -17.05 -21.07
N SER A 317 21.62 -18.27 -20.96
CA SER A 317 22.31 -19.49 -21.40
C SER A 317 21.31 -20.57 -21.80
N PRO A 318 21.74 -21.69 -22.43
CA PRO A 318 20.87 -22.84 -22.67
C PRO A 318 20.25 -23.47 -21.41
N VAL A 319 20.86 -23.25 -20.23
CA VAL A 319 20.34 -23.74 -18.93
C VAL A 319 19.20 -22.85 -18.44
N ARG A 320 19.31 -21.54 -18.64
CA ARG A 320 18.32 -20.53 -18.25
C ARG A 320 18.18 -19.47 -19.31
N ASP A 321 16.99 -19.39 -19.89
CA ASP A 321 16.61 -18.39 -20.89
C ASP A 321 16.23 -17.03 -20.26
N SER A 322 16.98 -16.60 -19.23
CA SER A 322 16.81 -15.32 -18.52
C SER A 322 18.16 -14.70 -18.20
N GLU A 323 18.20 -13.38 -18.07
CA GLU A 323 19.39 -12.58 -17.76
C GLU A 323 19.03 -11.51 -16.74
N THR A 324 19.99 -11.05 -15.91
CA THR A 324 19.78 -9.88 -15.07
C THR A 324 19.52 -8.64 -15.95
N LEU A 325 18.29 -8.14 -15.93
CA LEU A 325 17.87 -7.01 -16.78
C LEU A 325 18.01 -5.67 -16.09
N PHE A 326 18.02 -5.63 -14.76
CA PHE A 326 18.48 -4.49 -13.99
C PHE A 326 18.91 -4.90 -12.57
N SER A 327 19.77 -4.07 -11.97
CA SER A 327 20.10 -4.08 -10.55
C SER A 327 19.64 -2.77 -9.92
N ILE A 328 19.02 -2.83 -8.75
CA ILE A 328 18.68 -1.66 -7.94
C ILE A 328 19.21 -1.81 -6.52
N VAL A 329 19.83 -0.76 -5.97
CA VAL A 329 20.28 -0.69 -4.57
C VAL A 329 19.80 0.61 -3.96
N ALA A 330 19.05 0.53 -2.87
CA ALA A 330 18.56 1.66 -2.10
C ALA A 330 19.48 1.98 -0.91
N ASP A 331 19.83 3.25 -0.77
CA ASP A 331 20.27 3.85 0.47
C ASP A 331 19.03 4.36 1.21
N LEU A 332 18.61 3.59 2.22
CA LEU A 332 17.32 3.81 2.90
C LEU A 332 17.41 4.95 3.93
N GLU A 333 18.62 5.30 4.39
CA GLU A 333 18.86 6.47 5.23
C GLU A 333 18.81 7.75 4.40
N ALA A 334 19.47 7.75 3.24
CA ALA A 334 19.45 8.89 2.33
C ALA A 334 18.16 9.02 1.51
N GLY A 335 17.30 7.99 1.51
CA GLY A 335 16.04 8.00 0.76
C GLY A 335 16.24 8.05 -0.76
N MET A 336 17.30 7.39 -1.26
CA MET A 336 17.64 7.33 -2.68
C MET A 336 17.98 5.91 -3.13
N ALA A 337 17.96 5.66 -4.43
CA ALA A 337 18.34 4.37 -4.99
C ALA A 337 19.18 4.50 -6.27
N TYR A 338 20.06 3.53 -6.50
CA TYR A 338 20.95 3.42 -7.64
C TYR A 338 20.46 2.31 -8.54
N VAL A 339 20.24 2.60 -9.82
CA VAL A 339 19.76 1.62 -10.81
C VAL A 339 20.81 1.43 -11.88
N LYS A 340 21.15 0.17 -12.16
CA LYS A 340 21.98 -0.25 -13.30
C LYS A 340 21.10 -1.04 -14.26
N LEU A 341 21.02 -0.62 -15.53
CA LEU A 341 20.31 -1.37 -16.56
C LEU A 341 21.22 -2.50 -17.08
N GLY A 342 20.65 -3.69 -17.26
CA GLY A 342 21.39 -4.89 -17.61
C GLY A 342 22.12 -5.50 -16.42
N ARG A 343 23.12 -6.32 -16.73
CA ARG A 343 23.95 -7.00 -15.74
C ARG A 343 24.80 -5.98 -14.98
N PRO A 344 24.84 -6.00 -13.63
CA PRO A 344 25.56 -4.99 -12.87
C PRO A 344 27.09 -5.00 -13.05
N SER A 345 27.68 -6.06 -13.63
CA SER A 345 29.10 -6.12 -14.02
C SER A 345 29.38 -5.47 -15.38
N GLU A 346 28.38 -5.40 -16.27
CA GLU A 346 28.47 -4.83 -17.63
C GLU A 346 27.22 -3.97 -17.94
N PRO A 347 26.95 -2.92 -17.16
CA PRO A 347 25.69 -2.20 -17.25
C PRO A 347 25.57 -1.34 -18.52
N ASP A 348 24.39 -1.35 -19.13
CA ASP A 348 24.04 -0.53 -20.30
C ASP A 348 23.80 0.95 -19.92
N GLY A 349 23.59 1.23 -18.63
CA GLY A 349 23.41 2.59 -18.12
C GLY A 349 23.17 2.63 -16.61
N HIS A 350 23.27 3.84 -16.05
CA HIS A 350 23.20 4.10 -14.61
C HIS A 350 22.29 5.28 -14.30
N TRP A 351 21.47 5.16 -13.25
CA TRP A 351 20.58 6.22 -12.77
C TRP A 351 20.60 6.30 -11.24
N VAL A 352 20.33 7.50 -10.73
CA VAL A 352 20.10 7.73 -9.29
C VAL A 352 18.69 8.25 -9.10
N LEU A 353 17.88 7.49 -8.39
CA LEU A 353 16.52 7.81 -8.03
C LEU A 353 16.51 8.60 -6.73
N LYS A 354 16.01 9.84 -6.76
CA LYS A 354 15.97 10.73 -5.61
C LYS A 354 14.57 11.33 -5.41
N PRO A 355 13.60 10.56 -4.88
CA PRO A 355 12.22 11.01 -4.77
C PRO A 355 12.05 12.30 -3.95
N ALA A 356 12.91 12.51 -2.95
CA ALA A 356 12.88 13.72 -2.13
C ALA A 356 13.20 14.99 -2.95
N GLU A 357 14.08 14.90 -3.96
CA GLU A 357 14.53 16.00 -4.82
C GLU A 357 13.58 16.31 -5.99
N LEU A 358 12.55 15.48 -6.21
CA LEU A 358 11.50 15.75 -7.19
C LEU A 358 10.76 17.06 -6.79
N ARG A 359 11.19 18.18 -7.38
CA ARG A 359 10.69 19.52 -7.04
C ARG A 359 9.15 19.56 -7.13
N ARG A 360 8.51 20.20 -6.15
CA ARG A 360 7.18 20.80 -6.36
C ARG A 360 7.35 21.78 -7.51
N GLN A 361 6.71 21.55 -8.64
CA GLN A 361 6.59 22.62 -9.62
C GLN A 361 5.85 23.75 -8.91
N ALA A 362 6.51 24.90 -8.74
CA ALA A 362 5.80 26.12 -8.39
C ALA A 362 4.72 26.34 -9.45
N LEU A 363 3.54 26.77 -9.03
CA LEU A 363 2.49 27.23 -9.93
C LEU A 363 3.02 28.45 -10.70
N GLY A 364 3.74 28.19 -11.79
CA GLY A 364 4.22 29.17 -12.74
C GLY A 364 3.47 28.96 -14.04
N PHE A 365 2.68 29.95 -14.44
CA PHE A 365 2.18 30.08 -15.80
C PHE A 365 3.38 30.15 -16.75
N ASP A 366 3.79 29.03 -17.33
CA ASP A 366 4.63 29.02 -18.52
C ASP A 366 3.71 29.23 -19.73
N SER A 367 3.46 30.49 -20.05
CA SER A 367 3.02 30.87 -21.40
C SER A 367 4.17 30.56 -22.37
N PRO A 368 3.93 29.92 -23.53
CA PRO A 368 4.99 29.67 -24.49
C PRO A 368 5.50 31.01 -25.03
N SER A 369 6.75 31.35 -24.70
CA SER A 369 7.44 32.50 -25.29
C SER A 369 7.72 32.21 -26.75
N VAL A 370 7.03 32.94 -27.62
CA VAL A 370 7.36 33.04 -29.04
C VAL A 370 8.62 33.90 -29.16
N ASP A 371 9.65 33.35 -29.79
CA ASP A 371 10.87 34.07 -30.17
C ASP A 371 10.55 35.27 -31.07
N ALA A 372 10.95 36.46 -30.62
CA ALA A 372 11.22 37.59 -31.49
C ALA A 372 12.39 38.38 -30.90
N GLY A 373 13.47 38.48 -31.66
CA GLY A 373 14.73 39.10 -31.23
C GLY A 373 14.63 40.60 -30.98
N GLY A 374 15.67 41.14 -30.34
CA GLY A 374 15.91 42.59 -30.30
C GLY A 374 16.53 43.11 -29.01
N HIS A 375 17.83 43.40 -29.08
CA HIS A 375 18.58 44.41 -28.33
C HIS A 375 18.41 44.60 -26.81
N ALA A 376 19.51 44.26 -26.11
CA ALA A 376 20.19 44.99 -25.04
C ALA A 376 19.41 45.96 -24.14
N ARG A 377 19.34 45.65 -22.84
CA ARG A 377 19.53 46.66 -21.79
C ARG A 377 20.04 46.05 -20.49
N ARG A 378 21.22 46.52 -20.04
CA ARG A 378 21.67 46.46 -18.65
C ARG A 378 20.67 47.20 -17.78
N GLN A 379 20.21 46.61 -16.69
CA GLN A 379 19.73 47.37 -15.53
C GLN A 379 20.13 46.70 -14.22
N ARG A 380 20.58 47.58 -13.31
CA ARG A 380 21.23 47.29 -12.03
C ARG A 380 20.20 46.97 -10.95
N ARG A 381 20.71 46.35 -9.87
CA ARG A 381 20.12 46.18 -8.54
C ARG A 381 19.13 47.28 -8.13
N ALA A 382 18.05 46.86 -7.48
CA ALA A 382 17.36 47.65 -6.47
C ALA A 382 17.25 46.80 -5.20
N ASP A 383 17.60 47.44 -4.09
CA ASP A 383 17.78 46.87 -2.76
C ASP A 383 16.46 46.47 -2.09
N ALA A 384 16.57 45.48 -1.19
CA ALA A 384 15.50 45.03 -0.32
C ALA A 384 15.16 46.11 0.72
N VAL A 385 13.88 46.47 0.82
CA VAL A 385 13.33 47.30 1.89
C VAL A 385 12.70 46.38 2.94
N ASN A 386 13.26 46.42 4.14
CA ASN A 386 12.68 45.89 5.38
C ASN A 386 11.44 46.72 5.75
N VAL A 387 10.32 46.06 6.06
CA VAL A 387 9.18 46.69 6.73
C VAL A 387 8.99 46.02 8.09
N SER A 388 9.13 46.83 9.13
CA SER A 388 8.93 46.51 10.54
C SER A 388 7.44 46.43 10.90
N ALA A 389 7.14 45.54 11.84
CA ALA A 389 5.83 45.36 12.44
C ALA A 389 5.42 46.60 13.25
N GLY A 390 4.23 47.13 12.95
CA GLY A 390 3.55 48.17 13.74
C GLY A 390 2.26 47.61 14.30
N ASN A 391 2.14 47.65 15.64
CA ASN A 391 0.93 47.40 16.40
C ASN A 391 -0.19 48.36 15.97
N GLY A 392 -1.38 47.82 15.73
CA GLY A 392 -2.59 48.61 15.48
C GLY A 392 -3.82 47.81 15.84
N VAL A 393 -4.36 48.07 17.03
CA VAL A 393 -5.71 47.70 17.45
C VAL A 393 -6.67 48.63 16.70
N ALA A 394 -7.68 48.06 16.03
CA ALA A 394 -8.81 48.80 15.49
C ALA A 394 -10.09 48.00 15.71
N GLU A 395 -10.96 48.50 16.59
CA GLU A 395 -12.36 48.10 16.71
C GLU A 395 -13.23 48.93 15.77
N LEU A 396 -14.06 48.25 14.98
CA LEU A 396 -15.31 48.74 14.38
C LEU A 396 -16.22 47.48 14.37
N GLY A 397 -17.38 47.46 15.04
CA GLY A 397 -18.56 48.26 14.71
C GLY A 397 -19.48 47.40 13.85
N GLY A 398 -20.55 46.86 14.43
CA GLY A 398 -21.42 45.87 13.79
C GLY A 398 -22.31 46.41 12.69
N GLU A 399 -22.72 45.51 11.78
CA GLU A 399 -24.09 45.27 11.34
C GLU A 399 -24.11 44.09 10.36
N ASP A 400 -25.27 43.44 10.28
CA ASP A 400 -25.53 42.12 9.73
C ASP A 400 -24.98 41.83 8.32
N VAL A 401 -24.28 40.71 8.19
CA VAL A 401 -24.19 39.97 6.92
C VAL A 401 -24.57 38.51 7.20
N VAL A 402 -25.72 38.11 6.66
CA VAL A 402 -26.13 36.71 6.45
C VAL A 402 -24.98 35.99 5.72
N GLY A 403 -24.23 35.19 6.47
CA GLY A 403 -22.98 34.56 6.04
C GLY A 403 -23.13 33.08 5.67
N GLN A 404 -22.54 32.74 4.53
CA GLN A 404 -22.56 31.46 3.83
C GLN A 404 -21.96 30.25 4.58
N ARG A 405 -22.28 29.06 4.04
CA ARG A 405 -21.67 27.74 4.29
C ARG A 405 -20.13 27.72 4.30
N LYS A 406 -19.59 26.75 5.06
CA LYS A 406 -18.25 26.06 5.06
C LYS A 406 -17.56 26.28 6.41
N GLY A 407 -16.87 25.32 7.03
CA GLY A 407 -16.41 23.98 6.70
C GLY A 407 -15.36 23.60 7.77
N LEU A 408 -15.04 22.30 7.88
CA LEU A 408 -13.80 21.68 8.37
C LEU A 408 -14.15 20.32 9.00
N VAL A 409 -14.01 19.27 8.20
CA VAL A 409 -13.88 17.87 8.65
C VAL A 409 -12.44 17.50 8.31
N GLY A 410 -11.67 16.99 9.29
CA GLY A 410 -10.31 16.51 9.02
C GLY A 410 -9.21 16.76 10.06
N ASP A 411 -9.54 17.18 11.29
CA ASP A 411 -8.53 17.14 12.37
C ASP A 411 -8.71 15.86 13.19
N GLU A 412 -7.65 15.06 13.30
CA GLU A 412 -7.55 13.91 14.20
C GLU A 412 -7.18 14.40 15.61
N ALA A 413 -7.76 13.76 16.63
CA ALA A 413 -7.39 14.00 18.03
C ALA A 413 -7.12 12.65 18.70
N GLU A 414 -5.91 12.47 19.23
CA GLU A 414 -5.58 11.30 20.05
C GLU A 414 -6.19 11.48 21.45
N ALA A 415 -6.99 10.50 21.90
CA ALA A 415 -7.45 10.41 23.28
C ALA A 415 -7.29 8.98 23.79
N ALA A 416 -6.70 8.81 24.97
CA ALA A 416 -6.59 7.52 25.64
C ALA A 416 -7.91 7.20 26.36
N VAL A 417 -8.55 6.07 26.02
CA VAL A 417 -9.71 5.54 26.75
C VAL A 417 -9.21 4.43 27.67
N LEU A 418 -9.44 4.58 28.98
CA LEU A 418 -9.21 3.50 29.95
C LEU A 418 -10.44 2.59 29.95
N VAL A 419 -10.26 1.36 29.48
CA VAL A 419 -11.28 0.30 29.61
C VAL A 419 -11.04 -0.38 30.96
N GLY A 420 -11.96 -0.20 31.91
CA GLY A 420 -11.92 -0.93 33.16
C GLY A 420 -12.47 -2.33 32.95
N GLU A 421 -11.67 -3.36 33.20
CA GLU A 421 -12.18 -4.72 33.38
C GLU A 421 -12.52 -4.94 34.86
N ASP A 422 -13.72 -5.45 35.09
CA ASP A 422 -14.15 -5.94 36.39
C ASP A 422 -13.32 -7.17 36.79
N GLY A 423 -12.68 -7.10 37.96
CA GLY A 423 -12.35 -8.28 38.77
C GLY A 423 -11.05 -9.02 38.43
N GLU A 424 -10.05 -8.79 39.30
CA GLU A 424 -8.90 -9.64 39.63
C GLU A 424 -7.86 -9.98 38.54
N GLY A 425 -6.85 -9.10 38.44
CA GLY A 425 -5.46 -9.50 38.24
C GLY A 425 -5.00 -9.75 36.80
N GLY A 426 -4.98 -8.72 35.96
CA GLY A 426 -4.26 -8.72 34.69
C GLY A 426 -3.82 -7.30 34.30
N ASP A 427 -2.61 -7.15 33.77
CA ASP A 427 -2.08 -5.89 33.23
C ASP A 427 -3.00 -5.36 32.11
N GLY A 428 -3.83 -4.35 32.42
CA GLY A 428 -4.73 -3.73 31.45
C GLY A 428 -3.95 -3.04 30.33
N ALA A 429 -4.12 -3.53 29.09
CA ALA A 429 -3.52 -2.92 27.92
C ALA A 429 -4.28 -1.64 27.54
N ALA A 430 -3.57 -0.51 27.46
CA ALA A 430 -4.10 0.70 26.85
C ALA A 430 -4.27 0.46 25.34
N VAL A 431 -5.51 0.41 24.86
CA VAL A 431 -5.80 0.33 23.42
C VAL A 431 -5.95 1.76 22.89
N GLY A 432 -5.03 2.19 22.03
CA GLY A 432 -5.17 3.43 21.29
C GLY A 432 -6.30 3.29 20.28
N VAL A 433 -7.27 4.21 20.30
CA VAL A 433 -8.37 4.25 19.35
C VAL A 433 -8.33 5.60 18.65
N ASP A 434 -8.23 5.58 17.32
CA ASP A 434 -8.28 6.79 16.52
C ASP A 434 -9.71 7.35 16.49
N LEU A 435 -9.85 8.61 16.90
CA LEU A 435 -11.11 9.33 16.91
C LEU A 435 -11.11 10.39 15.82
N ARG A 436 -12.14 10.38 14.97
CA ARG A 436 -12.38 11.43 13.98
C ARG A 436 -13.47 12.40 14.43
N VAL A 437 -13.29 13.67 14.10
CA VAL A 437 -14.33 14.69 14.28
C VAL A 437 -15.42 14.51 13.24
N GLN A 438 -16.60 14.05 13.69
CA GLN A 438 -17.78 13.93 12.85
C GLN A 438 -18.49 15.27 12.67
N ARG A 439 -18.51 16.11 13.71
CA ARG A 439 -19.12 17.46 13.67
C ARG A 439 -18.48 18.40 14.70
N ALA A 440 -18.28 19.65 14.32
CA ALA A 440 -17.89 20.71 15.24
C ALA A 440 -18.84 21.91 15.11
N LEU A 441 -19.27 22.46 16.25
CA LEU A 441 -19.98 23.72 16.33
C LEU A 441 -18.98 24.82 16.73
N VAL A 442 -18.80 25.79 15.84
CA VAL A 442 -17.92 26.94 16.04
C VAL A 442 -18.78 28.19 16.19
N LYS A 443 -18.56 28.96 17.26
CA LYS A 443 -19.22 30.25 17.48
C LYS A 443 -18.14 31.27 17.80
N ASP A 444 -18.16 32.41 17.10
CA ASP A 444 -17.23 33.53 17.29
C ASP A 444 -15.74 33.13 17.17
N GLY A 445 -15.43 32.17 16.28
CA GLY A 445 -14.07 31.68 16.05
C GLY A 445 -13.57 30.64 17.05
N GLU A 446 -14.33 30.33 18.10
CA GLU A 446 -14.00 29.31 19.10
C GLU A 446 -14.80 28.02 18.90
N ARG A 447 -14.14 26.85 19.06
CA ARG A 447 -14.82 25.53 19.04
C ARG A 447 -15.59 25.35 20.34
N VAL A 448 -16.92 25.30 20.24
CA VAL A 448 -17.81 25.22 21.41
C VAL A 448 -18.26 23.78 21.69
N ARG A 449 -18.38 22.95 20.66
CA ARG A 449 -18.80 21.54 20.82
C ARG A 449 -18.28 20.67 19.69
N THR A 450 -17.67 19.54 20.02
CA THR A 450 -17.15 18.57 19.05
C THR A 450 -17.77 17.20 19.28
N GLN A 451 -18.23 16.56 18.21
CA GLN A 451 -18.70 15.17 18.19
C GLN A 451 -17.62 14.30 17.55
N LEU A 452 -17.16 13.29 18.29
CA LEU A 452 -16.12 12.35 17.88
C LEU A 452 -16.73 10.97 17.59
N VAL A 453 -16.13 10.22 16.67
CA VAL A 453 -16.49 8.84 16.34
C VAL A 453 -15.21 8.02 16.23
N ALA A 454 -15.20 6.80 16.80
CA ALA A 454 -14.11 5.85 16.64
C ALA A 454 -14.22 5.12 15.29
N ASP A 455 -13.11 4.97 14.58
CA ASP A 455 -13.12 4.32 13.26
C ASP A 455 -13.21 2.78 13.34
N ASP A 456 -12.84 2.15 14.47
CA ASP A 456 -12.85 0.68 14.65
C ASP A 456 -13.38 0.22 16.03
N ALA A 457 -14.67 0.45 16.32
CA ALA A 457 -15.31 -0.13 17.51
C ALA A 457 -15.85 -1.55 17.19
N PRO A 458 -15.58 -2.58 18.02
CA PRO A 458 -16.14 -3.92 17.82
C PRO A 458 -17.68 -3.90 17.79
N ALA A 459 -18.29 -4.81 17.03
CA ALA A 459 -19.76 -4.92 16.96
C ALA A 459 -20.35 -5.18 18.37
N GLY A 460 -21.07 -4.20 18.91
CA GLY A 460 -21.66 -4.24 20.25
C GLY A 460 -21.16 -3.18 21.24
N ALA A 461 -20.15 -2.38 20.88
CA ALA A 461 -19.68 -1.29 21.73
C ALA A 461 -20.62 -0.06 21.69
N GLU A 462 -21.22 0.32 22.82
CA GLU A 462 -21.90 1.62 22.95
C GLU A 462 -20.88 2.71 23.26
N LEU A 463 -20.74 3.68 22.34
CA LEU A 463 -19.88 4.85 22.53
C LEU A 463 -20.65 5.95 23.28
N GLY A 464 -20.21 6.29 24.49
CA GLY A 464 -20.71 7.44 25.23
C GLY A 464 -20.39 8.77 24.53
N ILE A 465 -21.35 9.70 24.53
CA ILE A 465 -21.15 11.04 23.95
C ILE A 465 -20.13 11.81 24.81
N VAL A 466 -18.94 12.06 24.26
CA VAL A 466 -17.95 12.95 24.89
C VAL A 466 -18.13 14.36 24.35
N SER A 467 -18.63 15.28 25.17
CA SER A 467 -18.66 16.71 24.84
C SER A 467 -17.45 17.41 25.43
N VAL A 468 -16.56 17.92 24.57
CA VAL A 468 -15.43 18.78 24.96
C VAL A 468 -15.80 20.24 24.73
N THR A 469 -15.77 21.05 25.78
CA THR A 469 -15.85 22.51 25.73
C THR A 469 -14.49 23.09 26.08
N SER A 470 -13.80 23.73 25.13
CA SER A 470 -12.62 24.53 25.42
C SER A 470 -13.05 25.91 25.91
N ARG A 471 -12.55 26.37 27.06
CA ARG A 471 -12.50 27.80 27.42
C ARG A 471 -11.02 28.21 27.48
N PRO A 472 -10.66 29.46 27.13
CA PRO A 472 -9.25 29.82 26.87
C PRO A 472 -8.32 29.78 28.08
N GLU A 473 -8.83 29.66 29.30
CA GLU A 473 -8.00 29.63 30.50
C GLU A 473 -8.54 28.63 31.52
N ARG A 474 -7.85 27.48 31.63
CA ARG A 474 -7.91 26.38 32.61
C ARG A 474 -8.22 25.01 32.01
N THR A 475 -7.55 24.03 32.62
CA THR A 475 -7.53 22.57 32.40
C THR A 475 -8.78 21.99 31.74
N THR A 476 -8.57 21.18 30.70
CA THR A 476 -9.60 20.37 30.02
C THR A 476 -10.37 19.52 31.03
N SER A 477 -11.66 19.82 31.25
CA SER A 477 -12.53 18.98 32.08
C SER A 477 -13.41 18.10 31.17
N ILE A 478 -13.24 16.79 31.25
CA ILE A 478 -14.17 15.82 30.67
C ILE A 478 -15.36 15.71 31.62
N SER A 479 -16.55 16.13 31.19
CA SER A 479 -17.78 15.89 31.95
C SER A 479 -18.58 14.79 31.27
N ALA A 480 -18.64 13.61 31.90
CA ALA A 480 -19.65 12.61 31.60
C ALA A 480 -20.98 13.10 32.21
N ALA A 481 -22.06 13.08 31.43
CA ALA A 481 -23.38 13.47 31.92
C ALA A 481 -23.77 12.58 33.10
N ARG A 482 -24.02 13.19 34.27
CA ARG A 482 -24.49 12.52 35.47
C ARG A 482 -25.92 12.03 35.30
N GLY A 483 -26.13 10.77 35.69
CA GLY A 483 -27.39 10.03 35.70
C GLY A 483 -27.21 8.83 34.76
N TRP A 484 -26.97 7.60 35.22
CA TRP A 484 -27.59 6.89 36.33
C TRP A 484 -26.58 6.06 37.15
N MET A 485 -27.03 5.68 38.33
CA MET A 485 -26.29 5.25 39.51
C MET A 485 -25.72 3.83 39.37
N CYS A 486 -24.47 3.66 39.78
CA CYS A 486 -23.81 2.38 39.99
C CYS A 486 -24.11 1.89 41.42
N SER A 487 -24.49 0.62 41.57
CA SER A 487 -24.36 -0.13 42.83
C SER A 487 -24.21 -1.62 42.51
N LEU A 488 -22.97 -2.11 42.68
CA LEU A 488 -22.59 -3.53 42.83
C LEU A 488 -23.11 -4.12 44.16
N LEU A 489 -23.15 -5.47 44.22
CA LEU A 489 -23.05 -6.43 45.35
C LEU A 489 -24.10 -7.55 45.16
N MET A 490 -23.87 -8.87 45.19
CA MET A 490 -22.74 -9.75 45.56
C MET A 490 -22.98 -11.17 44.98
N GLU A 491 -21.91 -11.96 44.90
CA GLU A 491 -21.82 -13.42 45.16
C GLU A 491 -22.64 -14.43 44.32
N GLN A 492 -21.92 -15.32 43.63
CA GLN A 492 -22.31 -16.74 43.55
C GLN A 492 -21.74 -17.45 44.80
N PRO A 493 -22.30 -18.57 45.33
CA PRO A 493 -23.21 -19.51 44.66
C PRO A 493 -24.37 -20.04 45.55
N ALA A 494 -25.62 -20.10 45.06
CA ALA A 494 -26.61 -20.99 45.68
C ALA A 494 -27.81 -21.35 44.79
N LYS A 495 -28.02 -22.67 44.73
CA LYS A 495 -29.26 -23.42 44.58
C LYS A 495 -30.58 -22.66 44.88
N GLN A 496 -31.56 -22.95 44.01
CA GLN A 496 -33.00 -23.14 44.27
C GLN A 496 -33.84 -21.98 44.86
N THR A 497 -35.08 -21.91 44.32
CA THR A 497 -36.26 -21.13 44.75
C THR A 497 -36.14 -19.63 44.46
N GLY A 498 -36.96 -18.98 43.63
CA GLY A 498 -38.34 -19.21 43.24
C GLY A 498 -39.15 -18.03 43.76
N LEU A 499 -39.65 -17.15 42.89
CA LEU A 499 -40.94 -16.44 43.00
C LEU A 499 -41.12 -15.41 41.88
N GLU A 500 -42.37 -15.32 41.48
CA GLU A 500 -42.96 -14.62 40.34
C GLU A 500 -42.87 -13.10 40.44
N CYS A 501 -42.81 -12.43 39.29
CA CYS A 501 -43.48 -11.14 39.10
C CYS A 501 -44.19 -11.11 37.75
N THR A 502 -45.47 -10.76 37.84
CA THR A 502 -46.53 -10.75 36.84
C THR A 502 -46.39 -9.67 35.77
N VAL A 503 -46.90 -9.99 34.58
CA VAL A 503 -47.11 -9.08 33.44
C VAL A 503 -48.33 -8.19 33.73
N GLU A 504 -48.21 -6.88 33.53
CA GLU A 504 -49.38 -6.01 33.35
C GLU A 504 -49.67 -5.81 31.86
N GLU A 505 -50.89 -6.19 31.50
CA GLU A 505 -51.52 -6.01 30.19
C GLU A 505 -51.88 -4.54 29.92
N ASN A 506 -52.05 -4.24 28.63
CA ASN A 506 -52.69 -3.05 28.05
C ASN A 506 -51.80 -1.84 27.77
N LYS A 507 -51.33 -1.77 26.51
CA LYS A 507 -51.79 -0.72 25.58
C LYS A 507 -51.53 -1.12 24.13
N GLU A 508 -52.61 -1.06 23.36
CA GLU A 508 -52.70 -1.37 21.94
C GLU A 508 -51.80 -0.48 21.09
N CYS A 509 -51.14 -1.09 20.12
CA CYS A 509 -50.39 -0.44 19.05
C CYS A 509 -51.33 -0.26 17.84
N PRO A 510 -51.57 0.96 17.32
CA PRO A 510 -52.34 1.12 16.10
C PRO A 510 -51.49 0.80 14.86
N VAL A 511 -51.92 -0.23 14.14
CA VAL A 511 -51.49 -0.57 12.78
C VAL A 511 -51.88 0.54 11.80
N TRP A 512 -51.06 0.81 10.77
CA TRP A 512 -51.35 1.04 9.32
C TRP A 512 -50.06 1.64 8.71
N GLY A 513 -49.47 1.15 7.62
CA GLY A 513 -49.92 0.17 6.65
C GLY A 513 -48.79 -0.35 5.76
N LYS A 514 -49.14 -1.38 4.98
CA LYS A 514 -48.31 -2.05 4.00
C LYS A 514 -48.04 -1.15 2.79
N THR A 515 -46.80 -1.13 2.32
CA THR A 515 -46.47 -0.93 0.90
C THR A 515 -45.41 -1.93 0.47
N ASN A 516 -45.60 -2.42 -0.74
CA ASN A 516 -44.99 -3.60 -1.36
C ASN A 516 -43.47 -3.47 -1.53
N LEU A 517 -42.73 -4.53 -1.18
CA LEU A 517 -41.42 -4.82 -1.73
C LEU A 517 -41.55 -6.01 -2.72
N PRO A 518 -41.04 -5.91 -3.96
CA PRO A 518 -40.97 -7.04 -4.89
C PRO A 518 -39.85 -8.04 -4.48
N GLY A 519 -40.16 -9.34 -4.58
CA GLY A 519 -39.28 -10.49 -4.29
C GLY A 519 -38.01 -10.54 -5.15
N ASN A 520 -36.94 -11.24 -4.74
CA ASN A 520 -36.90 -12.68 -4.48
C ASN A 520 -36.20 -13.06 -3.15
N TRP A 521 -36.96 -13.65 -2.22
CA TRP A 521 -36.44 -14.60 -1.23
C TRP A 521 -37.44 -15.75 -1.11
N THR A 522 -36.94 -16.97 -1.25
CA THR A 522 -37.71 -18.21 -1.13
C THR A 522 -38.01 -18.45 0.35
N ALA A 523 -39.28 -18.64 0.70
CA ALA A 523 -39.70 -19.06 2.03
C ALA A 523 -39.40 -20.56 2.22
N ALA A 524 -38.62 -20.92 3.24
CA ALA A 524 -38.53 -22.30 3.70
C ALA A 524 -39.56 -22.52 4.84
N MET A 525 -40.49 -23.45 4.61
CA MET A 525 -41.43 -23.95 5.61
C MET A 525 -40.67 -24.68 6.73
N LEU A 526 -40.97 -24.33 7.98
CA LEU A 526 -40.59 -25.09 9.17
C LEU A 526 -41.56 -26.27 9.34
N VAL A 527 -41.05 -27.51 9.31
CA VAL A 527 -41.78 -28.70 9.75
C VAL A 527 -41.30 -29.08 11.15
N PRO A 528 -42.21 -29.27 12.14
CA PRO A 528 -41.83 -29.60 13.50
C PRO A 528 -41.43 -31.07 13.65
N VAL A 529 -40.32 -31.33 14.34
CA VAL A 529 -39.99 -32.65 14.91
C VAL A 529 -39.92 -32.50 16.44
N PRO A 530 -40.59 -33.35 17.22
CA PRO A 530 -40.72 -33.16 18.66
C PRO A 530 -39.53 -33.75 19.42
N THR A 531 -38.88 -32.96 20.27
CA THR A 531 -38.10 -33.46 21.41
C THR A 531 -38.36 -32.61 22.64
N MET A 532 -38.37 -33.28 23.79
CA MET A 532 -38.80 -32.74 25.08
C MET A 532 -37.83 -31.67 25.61
N ALA A 533 -38.40 -30.58 26.11
CA ALA A 533 -37.80 -29.53 26.93
C ALA A 533 -36.81 -28.56 26.22
N GLY A 534 -37.34 -27.41 25.77
CA GLY A 534 -36.61 -26.15 25.62
C GLY A 534 -36.02 -25.85 24.24
N LYS A 535 -36.57 -24.85 23.54
CA LYS A 535 -36.10 -24.42 22.20
C LYS A 535 -34.77 -23.66 22.30
N VAL A 536 -33.71 -24.22 21.72
CA VAL A 536 -32.46 -23.52 21.40
C VAL A 536 -32.33 -23.47 19.87
N TRP A 537 -32.16 -22.29 19.30
CA TRP A 537 -31.88 -22.12 17.88
C TRP A 537 -30.36 -22.10 17.68
N ARG A 538 -29.81 -23.04 16.90
CA ARG A 538 -28.42 -23.01 16.43
C ARG A 538 -28.41 -22.72 14.93
N PHE A 539 -27.64 -21.71 14.52
CA PHE A 539 -27.20 -21.59 13.15
C PHE A 539 -26.04 -22.56 12.92
N ALA A 540 -26.17 -23.43 11.92
CA ALA A 540 -25.04 -24.12 11.31
C ALA A 540 -24.85 -23.47 9.93
N MET A 541 -23.69 -22.88 9.68
CA MET A 541 -23.22 -22.68 8.31
C MET A 541 -22.31 -23.85 8.00
N ASP A 542 -22.67 -24.64 6.98
CA ASP A 542 -21.73 -25.53 6.30
C ASP A 542 -20.70 -24.68 5.55
N TRP A 543 -19.44 -25.10 5.60
CA TRP A 543 -18.30 -24.47 4.91
C TRP A 543 -18.30 -24.73 3.40
#